data_AF-A0A099YDT7-F1
#
_entry.id   AF-A0A099YDT7-F1
#
_cell.length_a   1.000
_cell.length_b   1.000
_cell.length_c   1.000
_cell.angle_alpha   90.00
_cell.angle_beta   90.00
_cell.angle_gamma   90.00
#
_symmetry.space_group_name_H-M   'P 1'
#
loop_
_entity.id
_entity.type
_entity.pdbx_description
1 polymer ?
#
loop_
_entity_poly.entity_id
_entity_poly.type
_entity_poly.pdbx_seq_one_letter_code
_entity_poly.pdbx_strand_id
1 'polypeptide(L)'
;MKVVDTPIKLKLRHMAYQVDFDHPVQKGDLIAGTKDRHYQVDLSEDVLNRYAVRTIVITDLQGNQTQIVQRVHFVRIVWVDAVTGLPIIPLESVDWQTLNTKSIWNAVSIPQIDGYQAIITDTDTGQQLISIDKQTPSATNNQTINVIYQAKTGQRIINYVDENDNVIGTQTVTGDINTMVPVKLNLPKTGSWPTKTISLTALRSRPPISQLTFWLFIGWLRKHHSCARLRGRSTLEIR
;
A
#
# COMPACT_ATOMS: atom_id res chain seq x y z
N MET A 1 19.54 -61.91 -64.45
CA MET A 1 19.49 -61.18 -63.16
C MET A 1 18.84 -59.84 -63.41
N LYS A 2 17.71 -59.51 -62.76
CA LYS A 2 17.17 -58.14 -62.79
C LYS A 2 18.05 -57.30 -61.88
N VAL A 3 18.70 -56.28 -62.44
CA VAL A 3 19.37 -55.24 -61.66
C VAL A 3 18.26 -54.46 -60.95
N VAL A 4 18.28 -54.46 -59.63
CA VAL A 4 17.34 -53.67 -58.82
C VAL A 4 18.06 -52.39 -58.46
N ASP A 5 17.55 -51.27 -58.98
CA ASP A 5 18.11 -49.96 -58.69
C ASP A 5 17.79 -49.57 -57.24
N THR A 6 18.80 -49.13 -56.50
CA THR A 6 18.64 -48.78 -55.08
C THR A 6 18.59 -47.27 -54.93
N PRO A 7 17.48 -46.69 -54.47
CA PRO A 7 17.37 -45.25 -54.35
C PRO A 7 18.33 -44.71 -53.27
N ILE A 8 19.02 -43.61 -53.61
CA ILE A 8 19.82 -42.84 -52.67
C ILE A 8 18.87 -42.05 -51.76
N LYS A 9 19.00 -42.22 -50.45
CA LYS A 9 18.20 -41.48 -49.46
C LYS A 9 19.01 -40.33 -48.88
N LEU A 10 18.58 -39.10 -49.14
CA LEU A 10 19.10 -37.89 -48.51
C LEU A 10 18.25 -37.54 -47.29
N LYS A 11 18.90 -37.30 -46.15
CA LYS A 11 18.23 -36.81 -44.94
C LYS A 11 18.49 -35.32 -44.81
N LEU A 12 17.42 -34.53 -44.83
CA LEU A 12 17.46 -33.09 -44.62
C LEU A 12 16.79 -32.75 -43.29
N ARG A 13 17.10 -31.58 -42.74
CA ARG A 13 16.45 -31.01 -41.56
C ARG A 13 15.83 -29.67 -41.93
N HIS A 14 14.78 -29.30 -41.23
CA HIS A 14 14.21 -27.96 -41.34
C HIS A 14 15.18 -26.95 -40.72
N MET A 15 15.32 -25.81 -41.37
CA MET A 15 16.04 -24.68 -40.79
C MET A 15 15.12 -23.99 -39.76
N ALA A 16 15.73 -23.48 -38.70
CA ALA A 16 15.04 -22.71 -37.67
C ALA A 16 15.47 -21.24 -37.79
N TYR A 17 14.51 -20.32 -37.70
CA TYR A 17 14.74 -18.89 -37.69
C TYR A 17 14.40 -18.32 -36.32
N GLN A 18 15.28 -17.47 -35.78
CA GLN A 18 15.08 -16.82 -34.49
C GLN A 18 14.37 -15.48 -34.71
N VAL A 19 13.28 -15.27 -33.98
CA VAL A 19 12.58 -13.99 -33.90
C VAL A 19 12.84 -13.40 -32.52
N ASP A 20 13.51 -12.25 -32.52
CA ASP A 20 13.89 -11.51 -31.32
C ASP A 20 12.84 -10.48 -30.93
N PHE A 21 12.81 -10.13 -29.65
CA PHE A 21 11.82 -9.21 -29.07
C PHE A 21 11.90 -7.77 -29.61
N ASP A 22 13.05 -7.38 -30.19
CA ASP A 22 13.31 -6.07 -30.79
C ASP A 22 13.15 -6.07 -32.32
N HIS A 23 12.95 -7.24 -32.93
CA HIS A 23 12.68 -7.42 -34.35
C HIS A 23 11.39 -8.25 -34.56
N PRO A 24 10.23 -7.70 -34.14
CA PRO A 24 8.96 -8.41 -34.29
C PRO A 24 8.60 -8.61 -35.76
N VAL A 25 7.80 -9.65 -36.01
CA VAL A 25 7.29 -9.99 -37.35
C VAL A 25 5.79 -10.26 -37.28
N GLN A 26 5.12 -10.09 -38.41
CA GLN A 26 3.69 -10.32 -38.55
C GLN A 26 3.42 -11.58 -39.39
N LYS A 27 2.22 -12.14 -39.20
CA LYS A 27 1.73 -13.21 -40.04
C LYS A 27 1.70 -12.76 -41.50
N GLY A 28 2.25 -13.59 -42.39
CA GLY A 28 2.38 -13.30 -43.81
C GLY A 28 3.69 -12.62 -44.19
N ASP A 29 4.52 -12.18 -43.24
CA ASP A 29 5.86 -11.69 -43.56
C ASP A 29 6.73 -12.82 -44.11
N LEU A 30 7.59 -12.49 -45.08
CA LEU A 30 8.54 -13.45 -45.66
C LEU A 30 9.61 -13.83 -44.63
N ILE A 31 9.84 -15.12 -44.45
CA ILE A 31 10.91 -15.61 -43.58
C ILE A 31 12.24 -15.41 -44.29
N ALA A 32 13.15 -14.68 -43.66
CA ALA A 32 14.45 -14.38 -44.23
C ALA A 32 15.22 -15.67 -44.58
N GLY A 33 15.86 -15.68 -45.76
CA GLY A 33 16.55 -16.85 -46.28
C GLY A 33 15.65 -17.88 -46.98
N THR A 34 14.34 -17.64 -47.08
CA THR A 34 13.41 -18.48 -47.86
C THR A 34 12.92 -17.76 -49.12
N LYS A 35 12.41 -18.53 -50.09
CA LYS A 35 11.90 -17.98 -51.35
C LYS A 35 10.45 -17.52 -51.25
N ASP A 36 9.62 -18.31 -50.59
CA ASP A 36 8.16 -18.19 -50.59
C ASP A 36 7.52 -18.67 -49.27
N ARG A 37 8.30 -18.73 -48.18
CA ARG A 37 7.80 -19.19 -46.88
C ARG A 37 7.55 -18.00 -45.99
N HIS A 38 6.38 -18.01 -45.37
CA HIS A 38 5.87 -16.87 -44.61
C HIS A 38 5.52 -17.30 -43.19
N TYR A 39 5.66 -16.38 -42.23
CA TYR A 39 5.21 -16.62 -40.87
C TYR A 39 3.71 -16.90 -40.85
N GLN A 40 3.30 -17.93 -40.11
CA GLN A 40 1.90 -18.34 -40.00
C GLN A 40 1.21 -17.79 -38.75
N VAL A 41 1.98 -17.16 -37.87
CA VAL A 41 1.53 -16.54 -36.61
C VAL A 41 2.09 -15.13 -36.50
N ASP A 42 1.40 -14.29 -35.74
CA ASP A 42 1.89 -12.97 -35.37
C ASP A 42 2.88 -13.09 -34.20
N LEU A 43 4.07 -12.53 -34.38
CA LEU A 43 5.10 -12.40 -33.35
C LEU A 43 5.40 -10.91 -33.15
N SER A 44 4.34 -10.17 -32.86
CA SER A 44 4.34 -8.72 -32.62
C SER A 44 5.00 -8.36 -31.30
N GLU A 45 5.23 -7.05 -31.10
CA GLU A 45 5.89 -6.52 -29.91
C GLU A 45 5.23 -6.99 -28.61
N ASP A 46 3.90 -6.99 -28.52
CA ASP A 46 3.12 -7.43 -27.35
C ASP A 46 3.15 -8.95 -27.12
N VAL A 47 3.46 -9.73 -28.15
CA VAL A 47 3.69 -11.17 -28.05
C VAL A 47 5.08 -11.45 -27.47
N LEU A 48 6.09 -10.64 -27.82
CA LEU A 48 7.48 -10.87 -27.46
C LEU A 48 7.97 -10.05 -26.26
N ASN A 49 7.23 -9.00 -25.88
CA ASN A 49 7.54 -8.09 -24.78
C ASN A 49 6.38 -8.04 -23.79
N ARG A 50 6.73 -7.95 -22.50
CA ARG A 50 5.76 -7.79 -21.43
C ARG A 50 6.34 -7.02 -20.26
N TYR A 51 5.49 -6.33 -19.53
CA TYR A 51 5.89 -5.59 -18.34
C TYR A 51 5.12 -6.09 -17.12
N ALA A 52 5.85 -6.40 -16.06
CA ALA A 52 5.27 -6.54 -14.74
C ALA A 52 5.26 -5.16 -14.06
N VAL A 53 4.08 -4.66 -13.71
CA VAL A 53 3.90 -3.31 -13.17
C VAL A 53 3.41 -3.37 -11.73
N ARG A 54 4.11 -2.64 -10.83
CA ARG A 54 3.60 -2.33 -9.50
C ARG A 54 3.34 -0.84 -9.36
N THR A 55 2.13 -0.49 -8.98
CA THR A 55 1.71 0.88 -8.71
C THR A 55 1.43 1.03 -7.23
N ILE A 56 2.05 2.00 -6.58
CA ILE A 56 1.81 2.32 -5.17
C ILE A 56 1.21 3.71 -5.10
N VAL A 57 0.03 3.82 -4.54
CA VAL A 57 -0.69 5.08 -4.36
C VAL A 57 -0.70 5.43 -2.89
N ILE A 58 -0.03 6.52 -2.52
CA ILE A 58 -0.01 7.05 -1.15
C ILE A 58 -0.97 8.25 -1.11
N THR A 59 -2.01 8.15 -0.31
CA THR A 59 -2.97 9.23 -0.07
C THR A 59 -2.62 9.92 1.24
N ASP A 60 -2.35 11.22 1.20
CA ASP A 60 -2.05 12.03 2.38
C ASP A 60 -3.32 12.34 3.21
N LEU A 61 -3.15 13.06 4.33
CA LEU A 61 -4.25 13.43 5.22
C LEU A 61 -5.25 14.43 4.59
N GLN A 62 -4.84 15.14 3.54
CA GLN A 62 -5.67 16.09 2.80
C GLN A 62 -6.39 15.43 1.61
N GLY A 63 -6.10 14.15 1.35
CA GLY A 63 -6.64 13.39 0.22
C GLY A 63 -5.83 13.50 -1.07
N ASN A 64 -4.68 14.19 -1.07
CA ASN A 64 -3.82 14.23 -2.25
C ASN A 64 -3.08 12.91 -2.42
N GLN A 65 -2.88 12.53 -3.69
CA GLN A 65 -2.28 11.25 -4.03
C GLN A 65 -0.90 11.43 -4.66
N THR A 66 0.06 10.63 -4.19
CA THR A 66 1.37 10.44 -4.83
C THR A 66 1.49 9.02 -5.35
N GLN A 67 2.00 8.85 -6.56
CA GLN A 67 2.16 7.54 -7.18
C GLN A 67 3.64 7.18 -7.37
N ILE A 68 3.97 5.93 -7.04
CA ILE A 68 5.26 5.32 -7.36
C ILE A 68 5.00 4.13 -8.28
N VAL A 69 5.56 4.17 -9.49
CA VAL A 69 5.41 3.11 -10.48
C VAL A 69 6.74 2.39 -10.65
N GLN A 70 6.71 1.08 -10.49
CA GLN A 70 7.85 0.18 -10.69
C GLN A 70 7.55 -0.76 -11.85
N ARG A 71 8.50 -0.90 -12.78
CA ARG A 71 8.35 -1.74 -13.97
C ARG A 71 9.52 -2.71 -14.07
N VAL A 72 9.21 -3.97 -14.36
CA VAL A 72 10.19 -4.97 -14.78
C VAL A 72 9.82 -5.42 -16.18
N HIS A 73 10.76 -5.31 -17.12
CA HIS A 73 10.58 -5.67 -18.52
C HIS A 73 11.01 -7.12 -18.73
N PHE A 74 10.08 -7.90 -19.27
CA PHE A 74 10.26 -9.27 -19.68
C PHE A 74 10.19 -9.37 -21.20
N VAL A 75 11.04 -10.22 -21.74
CA VAL A 75 11.16 -10.50 -23.17
C VAL A 75 11.20 -12.00 -23.38
N ARG A 76 10.86 -12.45 -24.58
CA ARG A 76 11.10 -13.83 -25.00
C ARG A 76 11.49 -13.88 -26.46
N ILE A 77 12.25 -14.91 -26.81
CA ILE A 77 12.66 -15.21 -28.18
C ILE A 77 11.88 -16.42 -28.68
N VAL A 78 11.51 -16.42 -29.96
CA VAL A 78 10.73 -17.52 -30.56
C VAL A 78 11.50 -18.10 -31.74
N TRP A 79 11.65 -19.42 -31.75
CA TRP A 79 12.21 -20.14 -32.89
C TRP A 79 11.09 -20.63 -33.80
N VAL A 80 11.18 -20.30 -35.09
CA VAL A 80 10.21 -20.64 -36.12
C VAL A 80 10.81 -21.65 -37.09
N ASP A 81 10.06 -22.70 -37.41
CA ASP A 81 10.41 -23.63 -38.47
C ASP A 81 10.19 -22.94 -39.82
N ALA A 82 11.25 -22.75 -40.61
CA ALA A 82 11.13 -21.95 -41.83
C ALA A 82 10.39 -22.68 -42.98
N VAL A 83 10.11 -23.97 -42.87
CA VAL A 83 9.33 -24.72 -43.87
C VAL A 83 7.84 -24.53 -43.61
N THR A 84 7.43 -24.62 -42.35
CA THR A 84 6.02 -24.52 -41.95
C THR A 84 5.59 -23.10 -41.61
N GLY A 85 6.53 -22.23 -41.21
CA GLY A 85 6.28 -20.89 -40.70
C GLY A 85 5.63 -20.84 -39.31
N LEU A 86 5.64 -21.97 -38.59
CA LEU A 86 5.10 -22.10 -37.23
C LEU A 86 6.22 -22.09 -36.17
N PRO A 87 5.93 -21.63 -34.94
CA PRO A 87 6.84 -21.80 -33.82
C PRO A 87 7.19 -23.28 -33.62
N ILE A 88 8.48 -23.57 -33.40
CA ILE A 88 8.98 -24.91 -33.12
C ILE A 88 8.48 -25.40 -31.75
N ILE A 89 8.37 -24.48 -30.81
CA ILE A 89 7.80 -24.70 -29.48
C ILE A 89 6.52 -23.85 -29.38
N PRO A 90 5.41 -24.39 -28.86
CA PRO A 90 4.19 -23.60 -28.65
C PRO A 90 4.45 -22.34 -27.84
N LEU A 91 3.85 -21.21 -28.22
CA LEU A 91 4.14 -19.90 -27.63
C LEU A 91 3.88 -19.85 -26.12
N GLU A 92 2.88 -20.57 -25.64
CA GLU A 92 2.54 -20.71 -24.22
C GLU A 92 3.60 -21.44 -23.40
N SER A 93 4.49 -22.20 -24.06
CA SER A 93 5.58 -22.94 -23.43
C SER A 93 6.93 -22.21 -23.51
N VAL A 94 6.97 -21.04 -24.15
CA VAL A 94 8.19 -20.22 -24.24
C VAL A 94 8.30 -19.33 -23.01
N ASP A 95 9.33 -19.59 -22.21
CA ASP A 95 9.59 -18.86 -20.97
C ASP A 95 9.92 -17.38 -21.21
N TRP A 96 9.43 -16.54 -20.30
CA TRP A 96 9.81 -15.14 -20.22
C TRP A 96 11.15 -14.98 -19.51
N GLN A 97 11.97 -14.09 -20.04
CA GLN A 97 13.26 -13.71 -19.48
C GLN A 97 13.27 -12.23 -19.15
N THR A 98 14.02 -11.84 -18.13
CA THR A 98 14.11 -10.43 -17.75
C THR A 98 15.11 -9.73 -18.65
N LEU A 99 14.71 -8.62 -19.27
CA LEU A 99 15.64 -7.88 -20.14
C LEU A 99 16.76 -7.21 -19.34
N ASN A 100 16.41 -6.72 -18.15
CA ASN A 100 17.31 -5.99 -17.27
C ASN A 100 17.80 -6.88 -16.10
N THR A 101 19.04 -6.67 -15.67
CA THR A 101 19.64 -7.33 -14.49
C THR A 101 18.90 -7.06 -13.19
N LYS A 102 18.10 -5.99 -13.11
CA LYS A 102 17.21 -5.68 -11.97
C LYS A 102 15.80 -6.16 -12.24
N SER A 103 15.55 -7.42 -11.91
CA SER A 103 14.23 -8.06 -12.03
C SER A 103 13.41 -7.95 -10.75
N ILE A 104 13.39 -6.75 -10.14
CA ILE A 104 12.80 -6.53 -8.83
C ILE A 104 11.93 -5.28 -8.80
N TRP A 105 10.83 -5.35 -8.06
CA TRP A 105 10.15 -4.21 -7.48
C TRP A 105 10.82 -3.88 -6.14
N ASN A 106 11.36 -2.67 -6.00
CA ASN A 106 12.11 -2.28 -4.80
C ASN A 106 11.18 -2.06 -3.61
N ALA A 107 11.66 -2.28 -2.38
CA ALA A 107 10.93 -1.88 -1.19
C ALA A 107 10.65 -0.36 -1.20
N VAL A 108 9.52 0.05 -0.62
CA VAL A 108 9.12 1.46 -0.51
C VAL A 108 8.88 1.80 0.95
N SER A 109 9.57 2.84 1.42
CA SER A 109 9.37 3.37 2.77
C SER A 109 8.12 4.24 2.80
N ILE A 110 7.23 3.96 3.75
CA ILE A 110 6.02 4.74 3.96
C ILE A 110 6.31 5.89 4.92
N PRO A 111 6.01 7.15 4.55
CA PRO A 111 6.19 8.30 5.44
C PRO A 111 5.48 8.09 6.77
N GLN A 112 6.18 8.34 7.87
CA GLN A 112 5.58 8.31 9.20
C GLN A 112 4.95 9.67 9.48
N ILE A 113 3.72 9.66 9.98
CA ILE A 113 2.98 10.85 10.37
C ILE A 113 2.66 10.71 11.86
N ASP A 114 3.11 11.66 12.67
CA ASP A 114 2.81 11.65 14.09
C ASP A 114 1.29 11.73 14.30
N GLY A 115 0.77 10.94 15.23
CA GLY A 115 -0.66 10.82 15.41
C GLY A 115 -1.36 9.74 14.57
N TYR A 116 -0.74 9.24 13.50
CA TYR A 116 -1.38 8.37 12.51
C TYR A 116 -0.64 7.05 12.32
N GLN A 117 -1.37 6.04 11.86
CA GLN A 117 -0.86 4.76 11.37
C GLN A 117 -1.19 4.62 9.88
N ALA A 118 -0.23 4.12 9.10
CA ALA A 118 -0.49 3.80 7.70
C ALA A 118 -1.23 2.46 7.61
N ILE A 119 -2.27 2.42 6.79
CA ILE A 119 -2.95 1.19 6.37
C ILE A 119 -2.54 0.95 4.92
N ILE A 120 -1.85 -0.15 4.70
CA ILE A 120 -1.34 -0.56 3.40
C ILE A 120 -2.20 -1.71 2.91
N THR A 121 -2.79 -1.60 1.73
CA THR A 121 -3.70 -2.60 1.18
C THR A 121 -3.29 -2.93 -0.23
N ASP A 122 -3.11 -4.22 -0.51
CA ASP A 122 -3.08 -4.73 -1.87
C ASP A 122 -4.52 -4.69 -2.42
N THR A 123 -4.76 -3.88 -3.46
CA THR A 123 -6.12 -3.62 -3.94
C THR A 123 -6.68 -4.77 -4.75
N ASP A 124 -5.81 -5.58 -5.36
CA ASP A 124 -6.22 -6.69 -6.21
C ASP A 124 -6.73 -7.86 -5.36
N THR A 125 -6.12 -8.07 -4.20
CA THR A 125 -6.50 -9.13 -3.25
C THR A 125 -7.36 -8.65 -2.08
N GLY A 126 -7.36 -7.33 -1.80
CA GLY A 126 -7.96 -6.74 -0.60
C GLY A 126 -7.17 -6.99 0.69
N GLN A 127 -5.98 -7.59 0.59
CA GLN A 127 -5.18 -7.96 1.76
C GLN A 127 -4.49 -6.74 2.37
N GLN A 128 -4.58 -6.59 3.69
CA GLN A 128 -3.76 -5.62 4.42
C GLN A 128 -2.32 -6.12 4.56
N LEU A 129 -1.36 -5.26 4.22
CA LEU A 129 0.06 -5.52 4.28
C LEU A 129 0.69 -4.81 5.49
N ILE A 130 1.78 -5.38 6.01
CA ILE A 130 2.56 -4.78 7.11
C ILE A 130 3.55 -3.75 6.56
N SER A 131 4.13 -4.02 5.38
CA SER A 131 5.12 -3.19 4.70
C SER A 131 5.05 -3.39 3.19
N ILE A 132 5.70 -2.50 2.43
CA ILE A 132 5.91 -2.64 0.99
C ILE A 132 7.35 -3.11 0.77
N ASP A 133 7.52 -4.43 0.74
CA ASP A 133 8.84 -5.05 0.62
C ASP A 133 9.30 -5.19 -0.84
N LYS A 134 10.56 -5.58 -0.98
CA LYS A 134 11.14 -5.95 -2.26
C LYS A 134 10.53 -7.27 -2.75
N GLN A 135 10.16 -7.32 -4.02
CA GLN A 135 9.60 -8.51 -4.65
C GLN A 135 10.22 -8.76 -6.02
N THR A 136 10.33 -10.03 -6.42
CA THR A 136 10.72 -10.44 -7.77
C THR A 136 9.44 -10.86 -8.49
N PRO A 137 8.88 -10.01 -9.38
CA PRO A 137 7.69 -10.38 -10.13
C PRO A 137 8.02 -11.41 -11.23
N SER A 138 7.00 -12.11 -11.69
CA SER A 138 6.97 -12.79 -12.98
C SER A 138 6.39 -11.88 -14.06
N ALA A 139 6.54 -12.25 -15.34
CA ALA A 139 6.08 -11.45 -16.47
C ALA A 139 4.57 -11.15 -16.47
N THR A 140 3.76 -11.96 -15.77
CA THR A 140 2.30 -11.79 -15.71
C THR A 140 1.83 -11.01 -14.49
N ASN A 141 2.72 -10.72 -13.53
CA ASN A 141 2.33 -10.04 -12.31
C ASN A 141 2.04 -8.56 -12.57
N ASN A 142 0.91 -8.11 -12.06
CA ASN A 142 0.65 -6.70 -11.80
C ASN A 142 0.18 -6.59 -10.35
N GLN A 143 0.45 -5.45 -9.74
CA GLN A 143 0.03 -5.20 -8.37
C GLN A 143 -0.28 -3.72 -8.17
N THR A 144 -1.41 -3.44 -7.53
CA THR A 144 -1.71 -2.09 -7.04
C THR A 144 -1.79 -2.10 -5.51
N ILE A 145 -1.03 -1.19 -4.88
CA ILE A 145 -0.98 -1.01 -3.43
C ILE A 145 -1.50 0.38 -3.09
N ASN A 146 -2.50 0.45 -2.23
CA ASN A 146 -2.99 1.70 -1.66
C ASN A 146 -2.46 1.88 -0.25
N VAL A 147 -2.04 3.10 0.07
CA VAL A 147 -1.62 3.51 1.40
C VAL A 147 -2.48 4.70 1.81
N ILE A 148 -3.17 4.54 2.93
CA ILE A 148 -3.95 5.60 3.57
C ILE A 148 -3.49 5.75 5.02
N TYR A 149 -3.82 6.88 5.65
CA TYR A 149 -3.49 7.12 7.05
C TYR A 149 -4.75 7.15 7.90
N GLN A 150 -4.73 6.40 8.99
CA GLN A 150 -5.77 6.38 10.00
C GLN A 150 -5.22 6.98 11.30
N ALA A 151 -6.00 7.84 11.96
CA ALA A 151 -5.61 8.36 13.26
C ALA A 151 -5.47 7.22 14.26
N LYS A 152 -4.38 7.21 15.03
CA LYS A 152 -4.23 6.27 16.15
C LYS A 152 -5.17 6.69 17.26
N THR A 153 -5.79 5.72 17.91
CA THR A 153 -6.65 5.98 19.07
C THR A 153 -5.86 5.77 20.37
N GLY A 154 -6.16 6.60 21.36
CA GLY A 154 -5.62 6.51 22.70
C GLY A 154 -6.71 6.62 23.76
N GLN A 155 -6.31 6.42 25.01
CA GLN A 155 -7.20 6.58 26.15
C GLN A 155 -6.53 7.32 27.31
N ARG A 156 -7.37 7.99 28.09
CA ARG A 156 -7.00 8.63 29.35
C ARG A 156 -8.01 8.27 30.43
N ILE A 157 -7.53 8.16 31.66
CA ILE A 157 -8.34 7.84 32.82
C ILE A 157 -8.41 9.08 33.71
N ILE A 158 -9.63 9.47 34.08
CA ILE A 158 -9.92 10.47 35.09
C ILE A 158 -10.28 9.72 36.38
N ASN A 159 -9.47 9.90 37.42
CA ASN A 159 -9.79 9.41 38.76
C ASN A 159 -10.50 10.51 39.54
N TYR A 160 -11.66 10.21 40.10
CA TYR A 160 -12.33 11.03 41.09
C TYR A 160 -11.81 10.60 42.46
N VAL A 161 -11.27 11.54 43.23
CA VAL A 161 -10.74 11.26 44.57
C VAL A 161 -11.54 11.96 45.66
N ASP A 162 -11.59 11.37 46.85
CA ASP A 162 -12.10 12.02 48.05
C ASP A 162 -11.07 12.98 48.68
N GLU A 163 -11.40 13.57 49.82
CA GLU A 163 -10.52 14.49 50.57
C GLU A 163 -9.24 13.86 51.12
N ASN A 164 -9.15 12.52 51.11
CA ASN A 164 -7.99 11.75 51.54
C ASN A 164 -7.21 11.14 50.36
N ASP A 165 -7.45 11.64 49.13
CA ASP A 165 -6.87 11.15 47.88
C ASP A 165 -7.26 9.70 47.50
N ASN A 166 -8.28 9.11 48.12
CA ASN A 166 -8.76 7.78 47.74
C ASN A 166 -9.61 7.87 46.47
N VAL A 167 -9.38 6.94 45.52
CA VAL A 167 -10.18 6.88 44.29
C VAL A 167 -11.60 6.38 44.60
N ILE A 168 -12.58 7.26 44.41
CA ILE A 168 -14.02 7.02 44.64
C ILE A 168 -14.81 6.81 43.34
N GLY A 169 -14.15 6.94 42.19
CA GLY A 169 -14.74 6.65 40.90
C GLY A 169 -13.73 6.89 39.78
N THR A 170 -13.99 6.31 38.61
CA THR A 170 -13.16 6.48 37.43
C THR A 170 -14.00 6.76 36.19
N GLN A 171 -13.42 7.50 35.24
CA GLN A 171 -13.99 7.71 33.92
C GLN A 171 -12.89 7.57 32.88
N THR A 172 -13.10 6.67 31.91
CA THR A 172 -12.22 6.55 30.74
C THR A 172 -12.70 7.49 29.64
N VAL A 173 -11.76 8.21 29.04
CA VAL A 173 -11.97 9.08 27.87
C VAL A 173 -11.10 8.52 26.75
N THR A 174 -11.73 8.17 25.64
CA THR A 174 -11.06 7.69 24.42
C THR A 174 -11.12 8.77 23.34
N GLY A 175 -10.15 8.75 22.43
CA GLY A 175 -10.15 9.61 21.26
C GLY A 175 -8.89 9.43 20.43
N ASP A 176 -8.77 10.21 19.36
CA ASP A 176 -7.58 10.20 18.51
C ASP A 176 -6.42 10.86 19.26
N ILE A 177 -5.22 10.28 19.18
CA ILE A 177 -4.04 10.85 19.82
C ILE A 177 -3.73 12.24 19.24
N ASN A 178 -3.15 13.11 20.06
CA ASN A 178 -2.87 14.53 19.76
C ASN A 178 -4.13 15.37 19.45
N THR A 179 -5.33 14.89 19.82
CA THR A 179 -6.58 15.65 19.69
C THR A 179 -7.18 16.03 21.05
N MET A 180 -7.97 17.11 21.05
CA MET A 180 -8.70 17.61 22.20
C MET A 180 -10.12 17.04 22.22
N VAL A 181 -10.39 16.16 23.18
CA VAL A 181 -11.71 15.56 23.34
C VAL A 181 -12.52 16.36 24.36
N PRO A 182 -13.72 16.86 24.03
CA PRO A 182 -14.60 17.47 25.01
C PRO A 182 -15.10 16.41 25.99
N VAL A 183 -14.87 16.63 27.28
CA VAL A 183 -15.23 15.70 28.35
C VAL A 183 -16.40 16.23 29.14
N LYS A 184 -17.46 15.44 29.21
CA LYS A 184 -18.52 15.60 30.21
C LYS A 184 -18.16 14.74 31.42
N LEU A 185 -18.02 15.37 32.58
CA LEU A 185 -17.69 14.67 33.82
C LEU A 185 -18.89 13.85 34.31
N ASN A 186 -18.66 12.57 34.57
CA ASN A 186 -19.62 11.65 35.17
C ASN A 186 -19.28 11.46 36.65
N LEU A 187 -19.74 12.38 37.49
CA LEU A 187 -19.46 12.35 38.92
C LEU A 187 -20.11 11.11 39.57
N PRO A 188 -19.39 10.36 40.44
CA PRO A 188 -19.97 9.24 41.18
C PRO A 188 -21.11 9.73 42.09
N LYS A 189 -22.20 8.96 42.16
CA LYS A 189 -23.35 9.27 43.03
C LYS A 189 -23.04 8.82 44.46
N THR A 190 -22.28 9.61 45.22
CA THR A 190 -22.17 9.43 46.66
C THR A 190 -22.98 10.52 47.38
N GLY A 191 -23.66 10.12 48.45
CA GLY A 191 -24.46 11.03 49.28
C GLY A 191 -23.56 11.97 50.07
N SER A 192 -23.87 13.27 49.99
CA SER A 192 -23.18 14.41 50.62
C SER A 192 -21.85 14.82 49.97
N TRP A 193 -21.96 15.75 49.02
CA TRP A 193 -20.81 16.59 48.63
C TRP A 193 -20.80 17.82 49.55
N PRO A 194 -19.74 18.11 50.31
CA PRO A 194 -19.56 19.46 50.81
C PRO A 194 -19.40 20.37 49.59
N THR A 195 -20.20 21.42 49.53
CA THR A 195 -20.23 22.39 48.44
C THR A 195 -18.93 23.21 48.45
N LYS A 196 -17.81 22.64 48.00
CA LYS A 196 -16.56 23.37 47.84
C LYS A 196 -15.76 22.81 46.66
N THR A 197 -15.62 23.68 45.67
CA THR A 197 -14.65 23.70 44.56
C THR A 197 -13.90 22.40 44.29
N ILE A 198 -14.37 21.67 43.27
CA ILE A 198 -13.57 20.62 42.62
C ILE A 198 -12.32 21.30 42.04
N SER A 199 -11.16 21.03 42.61
CA SER A 199 -9.89 21.45 42.03
C SER A 199 -9.52 20.44 40.95
N LEU A 200 -9.76 20.77 39.68
CA LEU A 200 -9.17 20.02 38.58
C LEU A 200 -7.66 20.33 38.57
N THR A 201 -6.86 19.48 39.19
CA THR A 201 -5.43 19.44 38.88
C THR A 201 -5.32 18.83 37.49
N ALA A 202 -5.28 19.68 36.45
CA ALA A 202 -5.01 19.26 35.10
C ALA A 202 -3.72 18.41 35.10
N LEU A 203 -3.77 17.23 34.46
CA LEU A 203 -2.57 16.42 34.22
C LEU A 203 -1.54 17.31 33.52
N ARG A 204 -0.47 17.65 34.25
CA ARG A 204 0.69 18.32 33.66
C ARG A 204 1.28 17.38 32.65
N SER A 205 1.32 17.81 31.41
CA SER A 205 2.20 17.18 30.44
C SER A 205 2.79 18.30 29.59
N ARG A 206 4.02 18.68 29.97
CA ARG A 206 4.80 19.79 29.43
C ARG A 206 4.90 19.70 27.90
N PRO A 207 4.79 20.81 27.14
CA PRO A 207 5.30 20.88 25.79
C PRO A 207 6.76 21.39 25.80
N PRO A 208 7.66 20.92 24.91
CA PRO A 208 8.78 21.74 24.47
C PRO A 208 8.28 22.76 23.44
N ILE A 209 8.32 24.03 23.85
CA ILE A 209 8.59 25.24 23.05
C ILE A 209 7.96 25.30 21.64
N SER A 210 6.80 25.93 21.52
CA SER A 210 6.67 27.27 20.90
C SER A 210 5.19 27.70 20.85
N GLN A 211 4.93 28.88 21.41
CA GLN A 211 3.82 29.82 21.15
C GLN A 211 2.46 29.26 20.69
N LEU A 212 1.44 29.31 21.55
CA LEU A 212 0.30 30.24 21.43
C LEU A 212 -0.70 30.00 22.59
N THR A 213 -0.99 31.08 23.30
CA THR A 213 -2.01 31.28 24.34
C THR A 213 -3.37 30.67 24.01
N PHE A 214 -4.06 30.05 24.98
CA PHE A 214 -5.51 30.26 25.20
C PHE A 214 -5.96 29.87 26.62
N TRP A 215 -7.08 30.48 27.01
CA TRP A 215 -7.49 30.90 28.35
C TRP A 215 -8.12 29.85 29.27
N LEU A 216 -7.91 30.01 30.58
CA LEU A 216 -8.91 29.67 31.61
C LEU A 216 -9.15 30.91 32.50
N PHE A 217 -10.26 31.63 32.28
CA PHE A 217 -10.77 32.60 33.24
C PHE A 217 -11.65 31.85 34.24
N ILE A 218 -11.28 31.85 35.52
CA ILE A 218 -12.24 31.59 36.61
C ILE A 218 -12.15 32.80 37.53
N GLY A 219 -13.10 33.72 37.35
CA GLY A 219 -13.27 34.90 38.19
C GLY A 219 -13.72 34.51 39.60
N TRP A 220 -13.10 35.13 40.60
CA TRP A 220 -13.50 35.07 41.99
C TRP A 220 -14.86 35.75 42.16
N LEU A 221 -15.84 35.06 42.73
CA LEU A 221 -17.05 35.70 43.26
C LEU A 221 -17.28 35.26 44.70
N ARG A 222 -17.16 36.22 45.64
CA ARG A 222 -17.53 36.05 47.05
C ARG A 222 -19.05 36.01 47.17
N LYS A 223 -19.53 35.01 47.94
CA LYS A 223 -20.82 34.89 48.66
C LYS A 223 -22.09 35.37 47.94
N HIS A 224 -22.97 34.42 47.59
CA HIS A 224 -24.19 34.09 48.36
C HIS A 224 -24.96 32.98 47.63
N HIS A 225 -25.71 32.18 48.39
CA HIS A 225 -26.56 31.07 47.99
C HIS A 225 -27.06 31.10 46.55
N SER A 226 -26.63 30.17 45.71
CA SER A 226 -27.43 29.56 44.63
C SER A 226 -26.62 28.58 43.80
N CYS A 227 -27.25 27.44 43.52
CA CYS A 227 -27.00 26.46 42.45
C CYS A 227 -25.79 26.75 41.53
N ALA A 228 -24.67 26.07 41.77
CA ALA A 228 -23.53 26.10 40.87
C ALA A 228 -23.78 25.19 39.66
N ARG A 229 -24.29 25.77 38.57
CA ARG A 229 -24.28 25.12 37.26
C ARG A 229 -22.86 25.21 36.71
N LEU A 230 -22.09 24.13 36.82
CA LEU A 230 -20.80 23.97 36.12
C LEU A 230 -21.06 23.95 34.61
N ARG A 231 -21.08 25.13 33.96
CA ARG A 231 -20.94 25.27 32.50
C ARG A 231 -19.48 25.58 32.19
N GLY A 232 -18.61 24.61 32.41
CA GLY A 232 -17.24 24.60 31.89
C GLY A 232 -17.11 23.49 30.86
N ARG A 233 -16.91 23.84 29.59
CA ARG A 233 -16.57 22.86 28.55
C ARG A 233 -15.13 22.42 28.84
N SER A 234 -14.95 21.28 29.51
CA SER A 234 -13.63 20.74 29.80
C SER A 234 -13.16 19.93 28.61
N THR A 235 -11.91 20.07 28.22
CA THR A 235 -11.28 19.32 27.12
C THR A 235 -10.07 18.57 27.66
N LEU A 236 -9.85 17.35 27.17
CA LEU A 236 -8.73 16.50 27.54
C LEU A 236 -7.92 16.15 26.30
N GLU A 237 -6.61 16.34 26.37
CA GLU A 237 -5.67 15.91 25.34
C GLU A 237 -5.43 14.40 25.45
N ILE A 238 -5.66 13.67 24.36
CA ILE A 238 -5.30 12.26 24.26
C ILE A 238 -3.84 12.18 23.75
N ARG A 239 -2.98 11.40 24.42
CA ARG A 239 -1.62 11.09 23.91
C ARG A 239 -1.31 9.62 23.99
#